data_AF-A0A7J3CUP7-F1
#
_entry.id   AF-A0A7J3CUP7-F1
#
_cell.length_a   1.000
_cell.length_b   1.000
_cell.length_c   1.000
_cell.angle_alpha   90.00
_cell.angle_beta   90.00
_cell.angle_gamma   90.00
#
_symmetry.space_group_name_H-M   'P 1'
#
loop_
_entity.id
_entity.type
_entity.pdbx_description
1 polymer ?
#
loop_
_entity_poly.entity_id
_entity_poly.type
_entity_poly.pdbx_seq_one_letter_code
_entity_poly.pdbx_strand_id
1 'polypeptide(L)'
;MKIKIRKLGREEIEKIEKEAEEAEKAVEAASALPARENEIEGPKEAETVEEIEKESLYENFIDFFDAAARHVRLPASVFEELKSFKRIIQVDVPVLLEREKGSGEGARALAKVFPAYRIQHNNTLGPYIGGVRIYQNVTLEELKGLAALTTIKNSFLGLPF
;
A
#
# COMPACT_ATOMS: atom_id res chain seq x y z
N MET A 1 -24.81 31.06 -5.19
CA MET A 1 -24.82 31.35 -3.74
C MET A 1 -23.53 32.10 -3.41
N LYS A 2 -23.58 33.41 -3.09
CA LYS A 2 -22.39 34.25 -2.88
C LYS A 2 -21.89 34.06 -1.43
N ILE A 3 -20.67 33.53 -1.25
CA ILE A 3 -20.04 33.40 0.08
C ILE A 3 -19.51 34.79 0.48
N LYS A 4 -20.13 35.39 1.52
CA LYS A 4 -19.64 36.61 2.18
C LYS A 4 -18.41 36.24 3.02
N ILE A 5 -17.23 36.71 2.63
CA ILE A 5 -16.04 36.67 3.48
C ILE A 5 -16.27 37.69 4.62
N ARG A 6 -16.45 37.21 5.86
CA ARG A 6 -16.44 38.07 7.05
C ARG A 6 -15.03 38.64 7.18
N LYS A 7 -14.90 39.97 7.27
CA LYS A 7 -13.63 40.60 7.66
C LYS A 7 -13.35 40.16 9.10
N LEU A 8 -12.30 39.35 9.30
CA LEU A 8 -11.82 39.00 10.63
C LEU A 8 -11.30 40.26 11.34
N GLY A 9 -11.49 40.33 12.65
CA GLY A 9 -11.06 41.44 13.48
C GLY A 9 -9.53 41.50 13.59
N ARG A 10 -8.98 42.71 13.77
CA ARG A 10 -7.53 42.96 13.82
C ARG A 10 -6.83 42.12 14.90
N GLU A 11 -7.51 41.87 16.02
CA GLU A 11 -7.01 41.07 17.15
C GLU A 11 -6.91 39.56 16.84
N GLU A 12 -7.77 39.02 15.96
CA GLU A 12 -7.72 37.60 15.56
C GLU A 12 -6.57 37.35 14.59
N ILE A 13 -6.26 38.33 13.72
CA ILE A 13 -5.12 38.27 12.80
C ILE A 13 -3.81 38.32 13.58
N GLU A 14 -3.71 39.21 14.57
CA GLU A 14 -2.51 39.36 15.41
C GLU A 14 -2.21 38.08 16.21
N LYS A 15 -3.25 37.34 16.63
CA LYS A 15 -3.11 36.06 17.33
C LYS A 15 -2.62 34.94 16.40
N ILE A 16 -3.12 34.89 15.16
CA ILE A 16 -2.70 33.91 14.15
C ILE A 16 -1.27 34.21 13.66
N GLU A 17 -0.90 35.48 13.51
CA GLU A 17 0.46 35.89 13.15
C GLU A 17 1.46 35.49 14.24
N LYS A 18 1.08 35.63 15.52
CA LYS A 18 1.93 35.24 16.65
C LYS A 18 2.11 33.71 16.76
N GLU A 19 1.05 32.94 16.51
CA GLU A 19 1.12 31.47 16.45
C GLU A 19 1.93 30.98 15.24
N ALA A 20 1.89 31.69 14.11
CA ALA A 20 2.71 31.40 12.93
C ALA A 20 4.21 31.70 13.17
N GLU A 21 4.52 32.79 13.87
CA GLU A 21 5.90 33.16 14.22
C GLU A 21 6.53 32.16 15.21
N GLU A 22 5.75 31.61 16.15
CA GLU A 22 6.18 30.53 17.04
C GLU A 22 6.45 29.22 16.28
N ALA A 23 5.62 28.89 15.29
CA ALA A 23 5.82 27.72 14.44
C ALA A 23 7.06 27.86 13.55
N GLU A 24 7.33 29.06 13.01
CA GLU A 24 8.51 29.32 12.19
C GLU A 24 9.81 29.23 13.01
N LYS A 25 9.82 29.78 14.24
CA LYS A 25 10.94 29.63 15.18
C LYS A 25 11.18 28.17 15.60
N ALA A 26 10.13 27.35 15.71
CA ALA A 26 10.26 25.93 16.00
C ALA A 26 10.88 25.15 14.82
N VAL A 27 10.58 25.54 13.58
CA VAL A 27 11.17 24.96 12.36
C VAL A 27 12.63 25.38 12.20
N GLU A 28 12.95 26.65 12.49
CA GLU A 28 14.32 27.17 12.43
C GLU A 28 15.21 26.52 13.50
N ALA A 29 14.69 26.32 14.71
CA ALA A 29 15.38 25.58 15.79
C ALA A 29 15.62 24.10 15.44
N ALA A 30 14.72 23.47 14.67
CA ALA A 30 14.91 22.11 14.16
C ALA A 30 15.99 22.05 13.05
N SER A 31 16.21 23.15 12.32
CA SER A 31 17.25 23.25 11.28
C SER A 31 18.66 23.52 11.81
N ALA A 32 18.79 23.90 13.10
CA ALA A 32 20.04 24.33 13.72
C ALA A 32 20.74 23.26 14.59
N LEU A 33 20.43 21.97 14.41
CA LEU A 33 21.21 20.88 15.01
C LEU A 33 22.50 20.64 14.22
N PRO A 34 23.67 20.52 14.87
CA PRO A 34 24.95 20.44 14.17
C PRO A 34 25.05 19.15 13.35
N ALA A 35 25.52 19.29 12.11
CA ALA A 35 25.90 18.19 11.25
C ALA A 35 26.94 17.32 11.95
N ARG A 36 26.53 16.14 12.41
CA ARG A 36 27.47 15.08 12.76
C ARG A 36 27.94 14.47 11.45
N GLU A 37 29.17 14.79 11.06
CA GLU A 37 29.95 13.99 10.11
C GLU A 37 30.16 12.61 10.73
N ASN A 38 29.17 11.73 10.58
CA ASN A 38 29.43 10.30 10.64
C ASN A 38 29.72 9.88 9.21
N GLU A 39 30.96 9.47 8.99
CA GLU A 39 31.47 8.84 7.79
C GLU A 39 30.42 7.90 7.20
N ILE A 40 30.08 8.10 5.93
CA ILE A 40 29.31 7.13 5.15
C ILE A 40 30.24 5.93 4.94
N GLU A 41 30.33 5.06 5.95
CA GLU A 41 30.72 3.69 5.72
C GLU A 41 29.66 3.10 4.79
N GLY A 42 30.09 2.68 3.59
CA GLY A 42 29.24 1.94 2.66
C GLY A 42 28.58 0.76 3.36
N PRO A 43 27.45 0.24 2.83
CA PRO A 43 26.68 -0.79 3.54
C PRO A 43 27.60 -1.97 3.84
N LYS A 44 27.94 -2.12 5.12
CA LYS A 44 28.67 -3.27 5.64
C LYS A 44 27.80 -4.48 5.37
N GLU A 45 28.34 -5.38 4.56
CA GLU A 45 27.80 -6.71 4.37
C GLU A 45 27.63 -7.40 5.74
N ALA A 46 26.49 -8.06 5.88
CA ALA A 46 26.20 -9.07 6.90
C ALA A 46 26.15 -8.60 8.37
N GLU A 47 25.07 -7.90 8.72
CA GLU A 47 24.46 -8.08 10.05
C GLU A 47 23.17 -8.88 9.87
N THR A 48 23.10 -9.98 10.60
CA THR A 48 22.06 -11.02 10.57
C THR A 48 20.66 -10.42 10.59
N VAL A 49 19.99 -10.49 9.45
CA VAL A 49 18.53 -10.40 9.38
C VAL A 49 18.03 -11.54 10.25
N GLU A 50 17.61 -11.23 11.48
CA GLU A 50 16.69 -12.09 12.20
C GLU A 50 15.57 -12.43 11.22
N GLU A 51 15.30 -13.73 11.03
CA GLU A 51 14.16 -14.19 10.25
C GLU A 51 12.91 -13.66 10.97
N ILE A 52 12.52 -12.43 10.66
CA ILE A 52 11.18 -11.94 10.92
C ILE A 52 10.32 -12.92 10.13
N GLU A 53 9.71 -13.87 10.83
CA GLU A 53 8.65 -14.71 10.26
C GLU A 53 7.74 -13.74 9.52
N LYS A 54 7.74 -13.83 8.19
CA LYS A 54 7.07 -12.85 7.36
C LYS A 54 5.59 -13.16 7.48
N GLU A 55 4.98 -12.67 8.56
CA GLU A 55 3.55 -12.78 8.81
C GLU A 55 2.82 -12.42 7.54
N SER A 56 1.90 -13.29 7.16
CA SER A 56 1.18 -13.13 5.93
C SER A 56 0.39 -11.84 5.98
N LEU A 57 0.49 -10.99 4.96
CA LEU A 57 -0.29 -9.73 4.91
C LEU A 57 -1.79 -9.99 5.11
N TYR A 58 -2.26 -11.15 4.65
CA TYR A 58 -3.64 -11.56 4.81
C TYR A 58 -3.97 -11.96 6.26
N GLU A 59 -3.08 -12.62 6.99
CA GLU A 59 -3.29 -12.96 8.40
C GLU A 59 -3.41 -11.68 9.23
N ASN A 60 -2.51 -10.73 9.03
CA ASN A 60 -2.59 -9.41 9.67
C ASN A 60 -3.91 -8.70 9.35
N PHE A 61 -4.37 -8.77 8.10
CA PHE A 61 -5.68 -8.25 7.74
C PHE A 61 -6.82 -8.93 8.52
N ILE A 62 -6.80 -10.26 8.67
CA ILE A 62 -7.82 -11.01 9.40
C ILE A 62 -7.86 -10.61 10.87
N ASP A 63 -6.71 -10.40 11.51
CA ASP A 63 -6.65 -10.01 12.92
C ASP A 63 -7.27 -8.62 13.14
N PHE A 64 -6.92 -7.65 12.30
CA PHE A 64 -7.55 -6.33 12.35
C PHE A 64 -9.05 -6.39 12.00
N PHE A 65 -9.43 -7.22 11.04
CA PHE A 65 -10.82 -7.35 10.61
C PHE A 65 -11.69 -8.02 11.68
N ASP A 66 -11.19 -9.02 12.39
CA ASP A 66 -11.88 -9.68 13.49
C ASP A 66 -12.06 -8.72 14.68
N ALA A 67 -11.02 -7.96 15.03
CA ALA A 67 -11.14 -6.91 16.04
C ALA A 67 -12.23 -5.90 15.68
N ALA A 68 -12.26 -5.42 14.43
CA ALA A 68 -13.28 -4.47 13.96
C ALA A 68 -14.69 -5.07 13.94
N ALA A 69 -14.84 -6.33 13.50
CA ALA A 69 -16.13 -7.01 13.43
C ALA A 69 -16.80 -7.14 14.81
N ARG A 70 -16.02 -7.35 15.87
CA ARG A 70 -16.51 -7.39 17.27
C ARG A 70 -17.06 -6.05 17.72
N HIS A 71 -16.45 -4.94 17.30
CA HIS A 71 -16.92 -3.60 17.65
C HIS A 71 -18.24 -3.23 16.95
N VAL A 72 -18.39 -3.62 15.68
CA VAL A 72 -19.58 -3.29 14.86
C VAL A 72 -20.71 -4.33 15.04
N ARG A 73 -20.46 -5.42 15.77
CA ARG A 73 -21.40 -6.56 15.94
C ARG A 73 -21.86 -7.12 14.60
N LEU A 74 -20.90 -7.36 13.71
CA LEU A 74 -21.18 -7.84 12.36
C LEU A 74 -21.83 -9.23 12.41
N PRO A 75 -22.91 -9.49 11.65
CA PRO A 75 -23.51 -10.82 11.57
C PRO A 75 -22.50 -11.85 11.06
N ALA A 76 -22.51 -13.06 11.65
CA ALA A 76 -21.57 -14.12 11.29
C ALA A 76 -21.60 -14.47 9.80
N SER A 77 -22.79 -14.44 9.17
CA SER A 77 -22.93 -14.71 7.73
C SER A 77 -22.14 -13.72 6.86
N VAL A 78 -22.16 -12.44 7.22
CA VAL A 78 -21.46 -11.38 6.49
C VAL A 78 -19.96 -11.46 6.75
N PHE A 79 -19.59 -11.76 8.00
CA PHE A 79 -18.19 -11.93 8.38
C PHE A 79 -17.52 -13.08 7.63
N GLU A 80 -18.16 -14.24 7.54
CA GLU A 80 -17.65 -15.38 6.78
C GLU A 80 -17.58 -15.09 5.28
N GLU A 81 -18.58 -14.40 4.73
CA GLU A 81 -18.52 -13.98 3.33
C GLU A 81 -17.34 -13.05 3.04
N LEU A 82 -17.07 -12.08 3.92
CA LEU A 82 -15.96 -11.12 3.79
C LEU A 82 -14.59 -11.69 4.13
N LYS A 83 -14.51 -12.88 4.74
CA LYS A 83 -13.24 -13.64 4.82
C LYS A 83 -12.94 -14.37 3.53
N SER A 84 -13.96 -14.78 2.79
CA SER A 84 -13.82 -15.54 1.55
C SER A 84 -13.48 -14.65 0.34
N PHE A 85 -12.88 -15.25 -0.68
CA PHE A 85 -12.63 -14.58 -1.97
C PHE A 85 -13.63 -15.10 -3.01
N LYS A 86 -14.34 -14.19 -3.70
CA LYS A 86 -15.27 -14.57 -4.77
C LYS A 86 -14.57 -15.29 -5.93
N ARG A 87 -13.33 -14.92 -6.27
CA ARG A 87 -12.55 -15.59 -7.33
C ARG A 87 -11.06 -15.41 -7.14
N ILE A 88 -10.31 -16.48 -7.39
CA ILE A 88 -8.86 -16.45 -7.54
C ILE A 88 -8.56 -17.00 -8.92
N ILE A 89 -7.91 -16.19 -9.76
CA ILE A 89 -7.50 -16.56 -11.11
C ILE A 89 -6.00 -16.74 -11.08
N GLN A 90 -5.53 -17.92 -11.47
CA GLN A 90 -4.12 -18.23 -11.67
C GLN A 90 -3.93 -18.60 -13.13
N VAL A 91 -2.97 -17.94 -13.78
CA VAL A 91 -2.64 -18.18 -15.18
C VAL A 91 -1.14 -18.19 -15.35
N ASP A 92 -0.65 -19.09 -16.19
CA ASP A 92 0.73 -19.13 -16.61
C ASP A 92 0.87 -18.34 -17.91
N VAL A 93 1.69 -17.29 -17.89
CA VAL A 93 1.89 -16.38 -19.01
C VAL A 93 3.21 -16.74 -19.71
N PRO A 94 3.17 -17.40 -20.88
CA PRO A 94 4.36 -17.65 -21.67
C PRO A 94 4.81 -16.34 -22.34
N VAL A 95 6.07 -15.97 -22.15
CA VAL A 95 6.69 -14.79 -22.76
C VAL A 95 7.91 -15.23 -23.57
N LEU A 96 7.96 -14.81 -24.83
CA LEU A 96 9.15 -14.97 -25.66
C LEU A 96 10.13 -13.85 -25.33
N LEU A 97 11.32 -14.23 -24.88
CA LEU A 97 12.41 -13.32 -24.59
C LEU A 97 13.35 -13.27 -25.79
N GLU A 98 13.51 -12.08 -26.37
CA GLU A 98 14.58 -11.81 -27.32
C GLU A 98 15.88 -11.60 -26.56
N ARG A 99 16.97 -12.24 -27.02
CA ARG A 99 18.31 -11.91 -26.52
C ARG A 99 18.77 -10.61 -27.19
N GLU A 100 19.43 -9.76 -26.41
CA GLU A 100 20.14 -8.60 -26.95
C GLU A 100 21.13 -9.01 -28.05
N LYS A 101 21.14 -8.25 -29.15
CA LYS A 101 21.99 -8.46 -30.34
C LYS A 101 23.45 -8.20 -29.99
N GLY A 102 24.14 -9.16 -29.39
CA GLY A 102 25.55 -9.03 -29.05
C GLY A 102 26.32 -10.34 -28.82
N SER A 103 25.65 -11.46 -28.59
CA SER A 103 26.29 -12.78 -28.59
C SER A 103 26.04 -13.46 -29.93
N GLY A 104 27.12 -13.65 -30.69
CA GLY A 104 27.12 -14.21 -32.03
C GLY A 104 26.35 -15.53 -32.17
N GLU A 105 25.83 -15.70 -33.38
CA GLU A 105 25.24 -16.90 -33.99
C GLU A 105 23.94 -17.46 -33.38
N GLY A 106 22.85 -17.18 -34.12
CA GLY A 106 21.59 -17.93 -34.06
C GLY A 106 20.67 -17.51 -32.91
N ALA A 107 19.91 -16.43 -33.11
CA ALA A 107 18.87 -15.96 -32.20
C ALA A 107 17.79 -17.03 -31.96
N ARG A 108 18.03 -17.94 -31.01
CA ARG A 108 16.98 -18.78 -30.41
C ARG A 108 16.24 -17.93 -29.38
N ALA A 109 14.98 -17.59 -29.68
CA ALA A 109 14.07 -16.99 -28.72
C ALA A 109 13.96 -17.92 -27.49
N LEU A 110 14.16 -17.37 -26.29
CA LEU A 110 14.00 -18.11 -25.04
C LEU A 110 12.55 -17.95 -24.60
N ALA A 111 11.77 -19.03 -24.60
CA ALA A 111 10.44 -19.01 -23.99
C ALA A 111 10.56 -19.15 -22.47
N LYS A 112 10.03 -18.18 -21.72
CA LYS A 112 9.93 -18.24 -20.26
C LYS A 112 8.47 -18.10 -19.83
N VAL A 113 8.03 -18.98 -18.94
CA VAL A 113 6.67 -18.96 -18.39
C VAL A 113 6.71 -18.23 -17.05
N PHE A 114 5.79 -17.28 -16.85
CA PHE A 114 5.65 -16.53 -15.62
C PHE A 114 4.28 -16.81 -14.98
N PRO A 115 4.22 -17.20 -13.70
CA PRO A 115 2.95 -17.34 -13.00
C PRO A 115 2.36 -15.96 -12.74
N ALA A 116 1.07 -15.80 -13.03
CA ALA A 116 0.32 -14.57 -12.78
C ALA A 116 -0.97 -14.88 -12.01
N TYR A 117 -1.33 -13.96 -11.11
CA TYR A 117 -2.46 -14.12 -10.22
C TYR A 117 -3.36 -12.88 -10.26
N ARG A 118 -4.67 -13.08 -10.27
CA ARG A 118 -5.67 -12.03 -10.04
C ARG A 118 -6.68 -12.51 -9.01
N ILE A 119 -6.78 -11.75 -7.92
CA ILE A 119 -7.67 -12.06 -6.81
C ILE A 119 -8.81 -11.04 -6.80
N GLN A 120 -10.03 -11.56 -6.74
CA GLN A 120 -11.27 -10.82 -6.69
C GLN A 120 -11.94 -11.14 -5.36
N HIS A 121 -11.89 -10.19 -4.44
CA HIS A 121 -12.34 -10.37 -3.07
C HIS A 121 -13.88 -10.31 -2.98
N ASN A 122 -14.47 -9.16 -3.29
CA ASN A 122 -15.90 -8.94 -3.17
C ASN A 122 -16.40 -7.94 -4.24
N ASN A 123 -17.63 -8.10 -4.72
CA ASN A 123 -18.28 -7.25 -5.73
C ASN A 123 -19.65 -6.70 -5.29
N THR A 124 -19.94 -6.68 -3.99
CA THR A 124 -21.24 -6.24 -3.46
C THR A 124 -21.53 -4.78 -3.80
N LEU A 125 -20.50 -3.92 -3.81
CA LEU A 125 -20.65 -2.49 -4.13
C LEU A 125 -20.52 -2.17 -5.62
N GLY A 126 -19.96 -3.08 -6.42
CA GLY A 126 -19.70 -2.82 -7.83
C GLY A 126 -18.61 -3.71 -8.45
N PRO A 127 -18.03 -3.31 -9.59
CA PRO A 127 -17.03 -4.10 -10.28
C PRO A 127 -15.68 -4.09 -9.55
N TYR A 128 -14.95 -5.20 -9.64
CA TYR A 128 -13.65 -5.35 -8.98
C TYR A 128 -12.61 -4.33 -9.46
N ILE A 129 -12.09 -3.52 -8.53
CA ILE A 129 -10.97 -2.62 -8.78
C ILE A 129 -9.71 -3.09 -8.05
N GLY A 130 -8.55 -2.88 -8.66
CA GLY A 130 -7.26 -3.22 -8.06
C GLY A 130 -6.13 -3.14 -9.08
N GLY A 131 -4.94 -2.73 -8.63
CA GLY A 131 -3.77 -2.56 -9.49
C GLY A 131 -3.17 -3.88 -9.98
N VAL A 132 -2.18 -3.78 -10.88
CA VAL A 132 -1.33 -4.90 -11.32
C VAL A 132 0.06 -4.66 -10.73
N ARG A 133 0.67 -5.72 -10.19
CA ARG A 133 2.02 -5.67 -9.62
C ARG A 133 2.93 -6.62 -10.38
N ILE A 134 4.08 -6.11 -10.81
CA ILE A 134 5.12 -6.90 -11.46
C ILE A 134 6.31 -6.90 -10.50
N TYR A 135 6.47 -7.98 -9.77
CA TYR A 135 7.52 -8.14 -8.77
C TYR A 135 8.00 -9.59 -8.74
N GLN A 136 9.29 -9.81 -8.50
CA GLN A 136 9.92 -11.13 -8.63
C GLN A 136 9.47 -12.11 -7.54
N ASN A 137 9.17 -11.61 -6.34
CA ASN A 137 8.84 -12.43 -5.17
C ASN A 137 7.37 -12.25 -4.75
N VAL A 138 6.46 -12.09 -5.72
CA VAL A 138 5.04 -11.95 -5.41
C VAL A 138 4.48 -13.27 -4.88
N THR A 139 3.79 -13.23 -3.75
CA THR A 139 3.14 -14.42 -3.16
C THR A 139 1.62 -14.31 -3.28
N LEU A 140 0.95 -15.46 -3.38
CA LEU A 140 -0.51 -15.50 -3.45
C LEU A 140 -1.16 -14.86 -2.20
N GLU A 141 -0.56 -15.09 -1.04
CA GLU A 141 -1.00 -14.58 0.24
C GLU A 141 -0.91 -13.06 0.37
N GLU A 142 0.19 -12.46 -0.10
CA GLU A 142 0.30 -11.00 -0.14
C GLU A 142 -0.80 -10.40 -1.02
N LEU A 143 -1.05 -11.00 -2.19
CA LEU A 143 -2.11 -10.54 -3.09
C LEU A 143 -3.50 -10.70 -2.47
N LYS A 144 -3.74 -11.74 -1.67
CA LYS A 144 -5.02 -11.94 -0.92
C LYS A 144 -5.24 -10.79 0.04
N GLY A 145 -4.22 -10.44 0.84
CA GLY A 145 -4.27 -9.30 1.76
C GLY A 145 -4.56 -7.99 1.02
N LEU A 146 -3.87 -7.72 -0.09
CA LEU A 146 -4.07 -6.51 -0.89
C LEU A 146 -5.47 -6.42 -1.52
N ALA A 147 -6.02 -7.55 -1.97
CA ALA A 147 -7.37 -7.59 -2.54
C ALA A 147 -8.42 -7.28 -1.46
N ALA A 148 -8.29 -7.88 -0.27
CA ALA A 148 -9.18 -7.62 0.85
C ALA A 148 -9.12 -6.16 1.33
N LEU A 149 -7.91 -5.61 1.46
CA LEU A 149 -7.69 -4.19 1.79
C LEU A 149 -8.33 -3.24 0.77
N THR A 150 -8.34 -3.59 -0.51
CA THR A 150 -8.96 -2.75 -1.55
C THR A 150 -10.47 -2.65 -1.35
N THR A 151 -11.14 -3.77 -1.04
CA THR A 151 -12.58 -3.77 -0.71
C THR A 151 -12.87 -2.87 0.49
N ILE A 152 -12.12 -3.02 1.59
CA ILE A 152 -12.36 -2.22 2.80
C ILE A 152 -12.07 -0.74 2.56
N LYS A 153 -10.96 -0.41 1.88
CA LYS A 153 -10.61 0.97 1.53
C LYS A 153 -11.69 1.63 0.66
N ASN A 154 -12.20 0.94 -0.35
CA ASN A 154 -13.25 1.49 -1.22
C ASN A 154 -14.56 1.68 -0.47
N SER A 155 -14.95 0.69 0.34
CA SER A 155 -16.14 0.77 1.18
C SER A 155 -16.03 1.94 2.17
N PHE A 156 -14.85 2.17 2.74
CA PHE A 156 -14.60 3.28 3.66
C PHE A 156 -14.71 4.65 2.96
N LEU A 157 -14.25 4.75 1.72
CA LEU A 157 -14.34 5.98 0.90
C LEU A 157 -15.71 6.16 0.22
N GLY A 158 -16.66 5.24 0.39
CA GLY A 158 -17.96 5.29 -0.27
C GLY A 158 -17.90 5.12 -1.79
N LEU A 159 -16.87 4.44 -2.30
CA LEU A 159 -16.70 4.17 -3.73
C LEU A 159 -17.46 2.90 -4.14
N PRO A 160 -18.11 2.86 -5.31
CA PRO A 160 -18.91 1.72 -5.76
C PRO A 160 -18.03 0.64 -6.41
N PHE A 161 -17.05 0.08 -5.69
CA PHE A 161 -16.08 -0.90 -6.19
C PHE A 161 -15.66 -1.95 -5.15
#